data_AF-A0A257MQB8-F1
#
_entry.id   AF-A0A257MQB8-F1
#
_cell.length_a   1.000
_cell.length_b   1.000
_cell.length_c   1.000
_cell.angle_alpha   90.00
_cell.angle_beta   90.00
_cell.angle_gamma   90.00
#
_symmetry.space_group_name_H-M   'P 1'
#
loop_
_entity.id
_entity.type
_entity.pdbx_description
1 polymer ?
#
loop_
_entity_poly.entity_id
_entity_poly.type
_entity_poly.pdbx_seq_one_letter_code
_entity_poly.pdbx_strand_id
1 'polypeptide(L)'
;MKDLTGKAAAKVSQGEVFQAISYAALKARAARSSPNQILQVGDFELIVAHDENGEGLVVQMILPQADLAAIAIQRAGEMDGSARDWNDRVRRAWLESFFPELARYLARWQGITMRLGPGENVTLEKAVSR
;
A
#
# COMPACT_ATOMS: atom_id res chain seq x y z
N MET A 1 -12.71 15.78 9.59
CA MET A 1 -12.45 14.70 8.61
C MET A 1 -11.10 14.81 7.92
N LYS A 2 -10.75 15.92 7.25
CA LYS A 2 -9.44 16.05 6.54
C LYS A 2 -8.21 15.80 7.44
N ASP A 3 -8.24 16.29 8.68
CA ASP A 3 -7.19 16.02 9.69
C ASP A 3 -7.09 14.53 10.04
N LEU A 4 -8.23 13.88 10.27
CA LEU A 4 -8.30 12.42 10.51
C LEU A 4 -7.77 11.62 9.32
N THR A 5 -8.10 12.03 8.08
CA THR A 5 -7.62 11.38 6.85
C THR A 5 -6.10 11.39 6.78
N GLY A 6 -5.46 12.54 7.01
CA GLY A 6 -4.00 12.67 6.99
C GLY A 6 -3.32 11.84 8.09
N LYS A 7 -3.85 11.88 9.31
CA LYS A 7 -3.32 11.11 10.44
C LYS A 7 -3.47 9.59 10.23
N ALA A 8 -4.64 9.17 9.76
CA ALA A 8 -4.90 7.78 9.42
C ALA A 8 -3.96 7.31 8.29
N ALA A 9 -3.80 8.09 7.23
CA ALA A 9 -2.90 7.75 6.12
C ALA A 9 -1.45 7.60 6.60
N ALA A 10 -0.95 8.55 7.40
CA ALA A 10 0.36 8.47 8.03
C ALA A 10 0.52 7.18 8.85
N LYS A 11 -0.46 6.86 9.70
CA LYS A 11 -0.42 5.65 10.54
C LYS A 11 -0.50 4.36 9.72
N VAL A 12 -1.41 4.29 8.75
CA VAL A 12 -1.60 3.11 7.89
C VAL A 12 -0.36 2.86 7.04
N SER A 13 0.29 3.92 6.53
CA SER A 13 1.53 3.77 5.76
C SER A 13 2.64 3.05 6.53
N GLN A 14 2.63 3.06 7.86
CA GLN A 14 3.61 2.35 8.68
C GLN A 14 3.29 0.86 8.86
N GLY A 15 2.21 0.36 8.26
CA GLY A 15 1.76 -1.02 8.38
C GLY A 15 2.73 -2.05 7.79
N GLU A 16 2.64 -3.28 8.29
CA GLU A 16 3.53 -4.38 7.93
C GLU A 16 3.58 -4.64 6.43
N VAL A 17 2.47 -4.47 5.73
CA VAL A 17 2.37 -4.64 4.28
C VAL A 17 3.33 -3.72 3.50
N PHE A 18 3.47 -2.46 3.93
CA PHE A 18 4.35 -1.48 3.28
C PHE A 18 5.82 -1.68 3.69
N GLN A 19 6.06 -2.21 4.88
CA GLN A 19 7.38 -2.66 5.30
C GLN A 19 7.81 -3.90 4.51
N ALA A 20 6.89 -4.83 4.25
CA ALA A 20 7.14 -6.06 3.52
C ALA A 20 7.60 -5.79 2.08
N ILE A 21 6.91 -4.90 1.35
CA ILE A 21 7.34 -4.50 -0.01
C ILE A 21 8.68 -3.76 0.01
N SER A 22 8.95 -2.93 1.01
CA SER A 22 10.24 -2.27 1.19
C SER A 22 11.37 -3.27 1.40
N TYR A 23 11.14 -4.27 2.24
CA TYR A 23 12.11 -5.32 2.51
C TYR A 23 12.29 -6.27 1.32
N ALA A 24 11.22 -6.57 0.59
CA ALA A 24 11.28 -7.38 -0.61
C ALA A 24 12.09 -6.70 -1.72
N ALA A 25 11.94 -5.38 -1.92
CA ALA A 25 12.77 -4.63 -2.87
C ALA A 25 14.26 -4.69 -2.50
N LEU A 26 14.58 -4.61 -1.20
CA LEU A 26 15.95 -4.78 -0.71
C LEU A 26 16.48 -6.21 -0.95
N LYS A 27 15.67 -7.24 -0.68
CA LYS A 27 16.01 -8.64 -0.94
C LYS A 27 16.24 -8.89 -2.43
N ALA A 28 15.35 -8.41 -3.30
CA ALA A 28 15.46 -8.55 -4.74
C ALA A 28 16.78 -7.96 -5.26
N ARG A 29 17.16 -6.78 -4.74
CA ARG A 29 18.44 -6.15 -5.06
C ARG A 29 19.62 -7.01 -4.60
N ALA A 30 19.64 -7.41 -3.33
CA ALA A 30 20.75 -8.16 -2.75
C ALA A 30 20.96 -9.52 -3.43
N ALA A 31 19.86 -10.18 -3.81
CA ALA A 31 19.89 -11.48 -4.48
C ALA A 31 20.08 -11.39 -6.01
N ARG A 32 20.11 -10.18 -6.59
CA ARG A 32 20.08 -9.95 -8.05
C ARG A 32 18.92 -10.73 -8.71
N SER A 33 17.74 -10.64 -8.09
CA SER A 33 16.55 -11.37 -8.52
C SER A 33 16.19 -11.05 -9.97
N SER A 34 15.78 -12.10 -10.68
CA SER A 34 15.29 -12.00 -12.06
C SER A 34 13.80 -11.63 -12.08
N PRO A 35 13.28 -11.06 -13.18
CA PRO A 35 11.85 -10.90 -13.39
C PRO A 35 11.08 -12.21 -13.20
N ASN A 36 9.83 -12.11 -12.79
CA ASN A 36 8.88 -13.18 -12.48
C ASN A 36 9.27 -14.06 -11.27
N GLN A 37 10.29 -13.66 -10.50
CA GLN A 37 10.61 -14.32 -9.26
C GLN A 37 9.61 -13.93 -8.17
N ILE A 38 9.05 -14.93 -7.49
CA ILE A 38 8.20 -14.74 -6.31
C ILE A 38 9.08 -14.63 -5.07
N LEU A 39 8.80 -13.63 -4.24
CA LEU A 39 9.43 -13.38 -2.95
C LEU A 39 8.39 -13.48 -1.84
N GLN A 40 8.66 -14.33 -0.86
CA GLN A 40 7.85 -14.40 0.36
C GLN A 40 8.46 -13.51 1.45
N VAL A 41 7.65 -12.61 2.01
CA VAL A 41 8.01 -11.79 3.17
C VAL A 41 6.88 -11.85 4.19
N GLY A 42 7.09 -12.62 5.26
CA GLY A 42 6.01 -12.93 6.20
C GLY A 42 4.86 -13.61 5.46
N ASP A 43 3.66 -13.10 5.64
CA ASP A 43 2.44 -13.60 4.99
C ASP A 43 2.19 -12.97 3.61
N PHE A 44 3.10 -12.12 3.13
CA PHE A 44 2.96 -11.43 1.86
C PHE A 44 3.75 -12.11 0.74
N GLU A 45 3.05 -12.43 -0.34
CA GLU A 45 3.63 -12.84 -1.61
C GLU A 45 3.86 -11.60 -2.49
N LEU A 46 5.07 -11.46 -3.04
CA LEU A 46 5.44 -10.38 -3.93
C LEU A 46 6.11 -10.93 -5.19
N ILE A 47 5.97 -10.23 -6.30
CA ILE A 47 6.60 -10.59 -7.56
C ILE A 47 7.62 -9.53 -7.97
N VAL A 48 8.79 -9.97 -8.43
CA VAL A 48 9.73 -9.09 -9.13
C VAL A 48 9.25 -8.96 -10.57
N ALA A 49 8.94 -7.75 -11.00
CA ALA A 49 8.47 -7.46 -12.34
C ALA A 49 9.36 -6.40 -13.00
N HIS A 50 9.22 -6.25 -14.31
CA HIS A 50 9.74 -5.06 -14.99
C HIS A 50 8.90 -3.83 -14.58
N ASP A 51 9.55 -2.68 -14.49
CA ASP A 51 8.81 -1.42 -14.42
C ASP A 51 8.02 -1.15 -15.71
N GLU A 52 7.16 -0.14 -15.71
CA GLU A 52 6.29 0.18 -16.84
C GLU A 52 7.04 0.48 -18.15
N ASN A 53 8.31 0.90 -18.05
CA ASN A 53 9.15 1.22 -19.21
C ASN A 53 9.99 0.02 -19.67
N GLY A 54 10.06 -1.06 -18.90
CA GLY A 54 10.93 -2.21 -19.17
C GLY A 54 12.41 -1.95 -18.89
N GLU A 55 12.77 -0.80 -18.32
CA GLU A 55 14.17 -0.36 -18.12
C GLU A 55 14.72 -0.73 -16.73
N GLY A 56 13.81 -1.01 -15.79
CA GLY A 56 14.12 -1.34 -14.41
C GLY A 56 13.35 -2.55 -13.90
N LEU A 57 13.63 -2.90 -12.64
CA LEU A 57 12.89 -3.91 -11.89
C LEU A 57 12.13 -3.22 -10.75
N VAL A 58 10.91 -3.69 -10.51
CA VAL A 58 10.09 -3.34 -9.36
C VAL A 58 9.73 -4.61 -8.61
N VAL A 59 9.47 -4.48 -7.31
CA VAL A 59 8.70 -5.46 -6.58
C VAL A 59 7.26 -4.99 -6.55
N GLN A 60 6.35 -5.88 -6.92
CA GLN A 60 4.92 -5.66 -6.97
C GLN A 60 4.20 -6.54 -5.94
N MET A 61 3.14 -5.99 -5.36
CA MET A 61 2.18 -6.71 -4.52
C MET A 61 0.78 -6.27 -4.92
N ILE A 62 -0.13 -7.24 -5.06
CA ILE A 62 -1.54 -6.98 -5.35
C ILE A 62 -2.34 -7.37 -4.11
N LEU A 63 -3.22 -6.46 -3.66
CA LEU A 63 -4.03 -6.67 -2.46
C LEU A 63 -5.49 -6.26 -2.72
N PRO A 64 -6.46 -6.93 -2.09
CA PRO A 64 -7.83 -6.44 -2.06
C PRO A 64 -7.90 -5.02 -1.50
N GLN A 65 -8.58 -4.11 -2.21
CA GLN A 65 -8.78 -2.76 -1.71
C GLN A 65 -9.59 -2.75 -0.40
N ALA A 66 -10.47 -3.74 -0.22
CA ALA A 66 -11.26 -3.95 0.98
C ALA A 66 -10.39 -4.18 2.23
N ASP A 67 -9.26 -4.87 2.12
CA ASP A 67 -8.38 -5.14 3.26
C ASP A 67 -7.70 -3.85 3.74
N LEU A 68 -7.20 -3.04 2.80
CA LEU A 68 -6.67 -1.71 3.13
C LEU A 68 -7.76 -0.79 3.69
N ALA A 69 -8.98 -0.86 3.18
CA ALA A 69 -10.11 -0.11 3.71
C ALA A 69 -10.43 -0.51 5.15
N ALA A 70 -10.44 -1.82 5.46
CA ALA A 70 -10.68 -2.32 6.80
C ALA A 70 -9.62 -1.83 7.79
N ILE A 71 -8.33 -1.90 7.41
CA ILE A 71 -7.22 -1.36 8.20
C ILE A 71 -7.39 0.15 8.40
N ALA A 72 -7.74 0.89 7.35
CA ALA A 72 -7.93 2.33 7.42
C ALA A 72 -9.05 2.73 8.39
N ILE A 73 -10.19 2.05 8.34
CA ILE A 73 -11.32 2.29 9.24
C ILE A 73 -10.99 1.92 10.68
N GLN A 74 -10.28 0.80 10.89
CA GLN A 74 -9.80 0.43 12.22
C GLN A 74 -8.90 1.53 12.80
N ARG A 75 -7.91 2.02 12.03
CA ARG A 75 -7.00 3.08 12.48
C ARG A 75 -7.72 4.40 12.69
N ALA A 76 -8.69 4.75 11.84
CA ALA A 76 -9.53 5.91 12.06
C ALA A 76 -10.32 5.81 13.38
N GLY A 77 -10.89 4.64 13.67
CA GLY A 77 -11.64 4.35 14.91
C GLY A 77 -10.78 4.26 16.18
N GLU A 78 -9.48 4.05 16.05
CA GLU A 78 -8.52 4.17 17.16
C GLU A 78 -8.18 5.64 17.48
N MET A 79 -8.24 6.52 16.47
CA MET A 79 -7.94 7.95 16.61
C MET A 79 -9.17 8.79 16.96
N ASP A 80 -10.33 8.43 16.41
CA ASP A 80 -11.60 9.10 16.59
C ASP A 80 -12.70 8.04 16.69
N GLY A 81 -13.26 7.90 17.89
CA GLY A 81 -14.27 6.88 18.20
C GLY A 81 -15.51 6.96 17.30
N SER A 82 -15.82 8.14 16.73
CA SER A 82 -16.98 8.33 15.85
C SER A 82 -16.88 7.54 14.54
N ALA A 83 -15.66 7.17 14.11
CA ALA A 83 -15.46 6.40 12.89
C ALA A 83 -16.06 4.99 12.96
N ARG A 84 -16.28 4.46 14.18
CA ARG A 84 -16.93 3.16 14.40
C ARG A 84 -18.41 3.19 14.06
N ASP A 85 -19.04 4.35 14.22
CA ASP A 85 -20.48 4.56 14.03
C ASP A 85 -20.83 5.15 12.67
N TRP A 86 -19.84 5.32 11.78
CA TRP A 86 -20.10 5.78 10.41
C TRP A 86 -20.95 4.78 9.65
N ASN A 87 -22.06 5.26 9.12
CA ASN A 87 -22.83 4.55 8.11
C ASN A 87 -22.03 4.38 6.82
N ASP A 88 -22.50 3.50 5.94
CA ASP A 88 -21.82 3.14 4.69
C ASP A 88 -21.53 4.34 3.78
N ARG A 89 -22.45 5.32 3.74
CA ARG A 89 -22.28 6.51 2.91
C ARG A 89 -21.12 7.37 3.39
N VAL A 90 -21.03 7.61 4.70
CA VAL A 90 -19.94 8.39 5.30
C VAL A 90 -18.62 7.63 5.16
N ARG A 91 -18.64 6.32 5.41
CA ARG A 91 -17.48 5.45 5.28
C ARG A 91 -16.89 5.47 3.86
N ARG A 92 -17.73 5.33 2.83
CA ARG A 92 -17.30 5.38 1.42
C ARG A 92 -16.72 6.75 1.07
N ALA A 93 -17.41 7.84 1.40
CA ALA A 93 -16.92 9.19 1.13
C ALA A 93 -15.58 9.49 1.82
N TRP A 94 -15.38 8.98 3.03
CA TRP A 94 -14.09 9.12 3.71
C TRP A 94 -13.00 8.28 3.05
N LEU A 95 -13.28 7.03 2.67
CA LEU A 95 -12.32 6.16 1.98
C LEU A 95 -11.88 6.74 0.62
N GLU A 96 -12.79 7.35 -0.13
CA GLU A 96 -12.49 8.08 -1.38
C GLU A 96 -11.46 9.20 -1.16
N SER A 97 -11.51 9.87 -0.01
CA SER A 97 -10.53 10.90 0.36
C SER A 97 -9.24 10.30 0.94
N PHE A 98 -9.33 9.13 1.57
CA PHE A 98 -8.22 8.45 2.24
C PHE A 98 -7.22 7.82 1.26
N PHE A 99 -7.69 7.09 0.24
CA PHE A 99 -6.78 6.39 -0.68
C PHE A 99 -5.79 7.33 -1.40
N PRO A 100 -6.21 8.49 -1.94
CA PRO A 100 -5.27 9.45 -2.53
C PRO A 100 -4.28 10.03 -1.51
N GLU A 101 -4.70 10.20 -0.25
CA GLU A 101 -3.80 10.66 0.81
C GLU A 101 -2.76 9.60 1.17
N LEU A 102 -3.19 8.34 1.32
CA LEU A 102 -2.30 7.20 1.54
C LEU A 102 -1.29 7.06 0.39
N ALA A 103 -1.74 7.13 -0.86
CA ALA A 103 -0.85 7.08 -2.03
C ALA A 103 0.24 8.17 -1.95
N ARG A 104 -0.14 9.40 -1.57
CA ARG A 104 0.80 10.51 -1.42
C ARG A 104 1.81 10.27 -0.32
N TYR A 105 1.39 9.74 0.83
CA TYR A 105 2.30 9.40 1.94
C TYR A 105 3.29 8.31 1.53
N LEU A 106 2.80 7.24 0.91
CA LEU A 106 3.62 6.12 0.44
C LEU A 106 4.66 6.57 -0.59
N ALA A 107 4.24 7.35 -1.59
CA ALA A 107 5.14 7.86 -2.61
C ALA A 107 6.20 8.80 -2.00
N ARG A 108 5.77 9.76 -1.18
CA ARG A 108 6.66 10.79 -0.61
C ARG A 108 7.68 10.22 0.37
N TRP A 109 7.27 9.32 1.25
CA TRP A 109 8.09 8.92 2.39
C TRP A 109 8.69 7.53 2.25
N GLN A 110 8.09 6.66 1.45
CA GLN A 110 8.53 5.27 1.31
C GLN A 110 8.94 4.92 -0.12
N GLY A 111 8.74 5.83 -1.08
CA GLY A 111 8.99 5.55 -2.50
C GLY A 111 8.19 4.34 -2.99
N ILE A 112 6.97 4.16 -2.48
CA ILE A 112 6.03 3.13 -2.91
C ILE A 112 4.95 3.79 -3.75
N THR A 113 4.76 3.29 -4.96
CA THR A 113 3.66 3.69 -5.84
C THR A 113 2.45 2.83 -5.53
N MET A 114 1.28 3.46 -5.35
CA MET A 114 0.01 2.75 -5.20
C MET A 114 -0.89 3.09 -6.38
N ARG A 115 -1.39 2.05 -7.06
CA ARG A 115 -2.29 2.16 -8.22
C ARG A 115 -3.53 1.32 -8.01
N LEU A 116 -4.60 1.63 -8.73
CA LEU A 116 -5.72 0.71 -8.87
C LEU A 116 -5.24 -0.50 -9.68
N GLY A 117 -5.42 -1.69 -9.13
CA GLY A 117 -5.10 -2.96 -9.78
C GLY A 117 -6.31 -3.51 -10.55
N PRO A 118 -6.18 -4.70 -11.15
CA PRO A 118 -7.29 -5.37 -11.82
C PRO A 118 -8.42 -5.71 -10.84
N GLY A 119 -9.68 -5.38 -11.19
CA GLY A 119 -10.83 -5.61 -10.32
C GLY A 119 -10.87 -4.65 -9.12
N GLU A 120 -11.30 -5.14 -7.95
CA GLU A 120 -11.35 -4.37 -6.69
C GLU A 120 -10.05 -4.50 -5.89
N ASN A 121 -8.91 -4.40 -6.58
CA ASN A 121 -7.58 -4.54 -5.99
C ASN A 121 -6.78 -3.24 -6.09
N VAL A 122 -5.74 -3.16 -5.27
CA VAL A 122 -4.66 -2.18 -5.40
C VAL A 122 -3.37 -2.89 -5.76
N THR A 123 -2.56 -2.23 -6.57
CA THR A 123 -1.19 -2.65 -6.85
C THR A 123 -0.24 -1.71 -6.14
N LEU A 124 0.64 -2.27 -5.32
CA LEU A 124 1.75 -1.57 -4.68
C LEU A 124 3.03 -1.92 -5.43
N GLU A 125 3.83 -0.91 -5.74
CA GLU A 125 5.08 -1.06 -6.46
C GLU A 125 6.21 -0.34 -5.74
N LYS A 126 7.38 -0.97 -5.71
CA LYS A 126 8.59 -0.31 -5.27
C LYS A 126 9.76 -0.70 -6.17
N ALA A 127 10.48 0.30 -6.65
CA ALA A 127 11.67 0.07 -7.47
C ALA A 127 12.71 -0.76 -6.70
N VAL A 128 13.30 -1.73 -7.40
CA VAL A 128 14.53 -2.41 -6.98
C VAL A 128 15.69 -1.50 -7.39
N SER A 129 15.97 -0.51 -6.54
CA SER A 129 17.05 0.45 -6.79
C SER A 129 18.40 -0.28 -6.89
N ARG A 130 19.26 0.12 -7.83
CA ARG A 130 20.61 -0.43 -7.99
C ARG A 130 21.50 -0.09 -6.79
#